data_AF-A0A7G9BQM8-F1
#
_entry.id   AF-A0A7G9BQM8-F1
#
_cell.length_a   1.000
_cell.length_b   1.000
_cell.length_c   1.000
_cell.angle_alpha   90.00
_cell.angle_beta   90.00
_cell.angle_gamma   90.00
#
_symmetry.space_group_name_H-M   'P 1'
#
loop_
_entity.id
_entity.type
_entity.pdbx_description
1 polymer ?
#
loop_
_entity_poly.entity_id
_entity_poly.type
_entity_poly.pdbx_seq_one_letter_code
_entity_poly.pdbx_strand_id
1 'polypeptide(L)' 'MINIDSASKESPLSARVLLGLRKAMRKLVEETAATGGSLVVKKDGVIKEVPAKELLGTLPKEE' A
#
# COMPACT_ATOMS: atom_id res chain seq x y z
N MET A 1 3.20 16.45 -11.94
CA MET A 1 2.36 15.24 -11.75
C MET A 1 2.87 14.20 -12.73
N ILE A 2 3.27 13.02 -12.27
CA ILE A 2 3.73 11.94 -13.16
C ILE A 2 2.49 11.09 -13.48
N ASN A 3 2.10 11.06 -14.75
CA ASN A 3 0.96 10.31 -15.24
C ASN A 3 1.39 8.86 -15.51
N ILE A 4 0.75 7.88 -14.85
CA ILE A 4 1.17 6.47 -14.84
C ILE A 4 0.41 5.63 -15.89
N ASP A 5 -0.56 6.22 -16.59
CA ASP A 5 -1.57 5.49 -17.36
C ASP A 5 -1.13 5.06 -18.78
N SER A 6 0.14 4.78 -19.01
CA SER A 6 0.59 4.24 -20.31
C SER A 6 1.75 3.27 -20.15
N ALA A 7 1.43 2.05 -19.72
CA ALA A 7 2.36 0.94 -19.71
C ALA A 7 2.10 0.02 -20.92
N SER A 8 2.85 0.22 -22.00
CA SER A 8 3.24 -0.89 -22.88
C SER A 8 4.75 -0.81 -23.16
N LYS A 9 5.42 -1.95 -22.97
CA LYS A 9 6.84 -2.25 -23.12
C LYS A 9 7.80 -1.63 -22.10
N GLU A 10 8.11 -2.44 -21.10
CA GLU A 10 9.15 -2.28 -20.08
C GLU A 10 9.01 -1.07 -19.16
N SER A 11 8.17 -1.24 -18.13
CA SER A 11 8.12 -0.34 -16.99
C SER A 11 9.54 -0.15 -16.40
N PRO A 12 10.02 1.10 -16.24
CA PRO A 12 11.34 1.39 -15.70
C PRO A 12 11.53 0.73 -14.33
N LEU A 13 12.78 0.41 -13.95
CA LEU A 13 13.08 -0.25 -12.67
C LEU A 13 12.35 0.40 -11.48
N SER A 14 12.26 1.73 -11.47
CA SER A 14 11.53 2.51 -10.46
C SER A 14 10.05 2.10 -10.35
N ALA A 15 9.37 1.85 -11.46
CA ALA A 15 7.98 1.44 -11.49
C ALA A 15 7.81 -0.03 -11.05
N ARG A 16 8.75 -0.92 -11.37
CA ARG A 16 8.76 -2.31 -10.83
C ARG A 16 8.98 -2.34 -9.31
N VAL A 17 9.90 -1.51 -8.82
CA VAL A 17 10.15 -1.36 -7.37
C VAL A 17 8.92 -0.80 -6.67
N LEU A 18 8.29 0.23 -7.24
CA LEU A 18 7.07 0.81 -6.68
C LEU A 18 5.92 -0.21 -6.64
N LEU A 19 5.77 -1.03 -7.68
CA LEU A 19 4.79 -2.12 -7.71
C LEU A 19 5.08 -3.15 -6.61
N GLY A 20 6.33 -3.59 -6.47
CA GLY A 20 6.74 -4.54 -5.43
C GLY A 20 6.49 -3.99 -4.03
N LEU A 21 6.80 -2.71 -3.79
CA LEU A 21 6.55 -2.04 -2.51
C LEU A 21 5.04 -2.01 -2.20
N ARG A 22 4.19 -1.66 -3.16
CA ARG A 22 2.73 -1.65 -2.98
C ARG A 22 2.20 -3.03 -2.58
N LYS A 23 2.67 -4.09 -3.26
CA LYS A 23 2.31 -5.48 -2.94
C LYS A 23 2.76 -5.87 -1.53
N ALA A 24 4.00 -5.55 -1.17
CA ALA A 24 4.53 -5.83 0.17
C ALA A 24 3.74 -5.11 1.27
N MET A 25 3.41 -3.83 1.06
CA MET A 25 2.61 -3.06 2.02
C MET A 25 1.19 -3.59 2.17
N ARG A 26 0.53 -3.95 1.06
CA ARG A 26 -0.80 -4.58 1.12
C ARG A 26 -0.76 -5.88 1.91
N LYS A 27 0.19 -6.76 1.60
CA LYS A 27 0.36 -8.04 2.30
C LYS A 27 0.60 -7.85 3.80
N LEU A 28 1.42 -6.87 4.19
CA LEU A 28 1.64 -6.52 5.60
C LEU A 28 0.33 -6.14 6.30
N VAL A 29 -0.50 -5.31 5.66
CA VAL A 29 -1.79 -4.90 6.23
C VAL A 29 -2.76 -6.08 6.31
N GLU A 30 -2.79 -6.95 5.30
CA GLU A 30 -3.63 -8.16 5.29
C GLU A 30 -3.24 -9.14 6.40
N GLU A 31 -1.96 -9.44 6.55
CA GLU A 31 -1.45 -10.34 7.60
C GLU A 31 -1.70 -9.77 9.00
N THR A 32 -1.49 -8.46 9.19
CA THR A 32 -1.76 -7.79 10.46
C THR A 32 -3.27 -7.75 10.76
N ALA A 33 -4.11 -7.58 9.73
CA ALA A 33 -5.56 -7.62 9.90
C ALA A 33 -6.06 -9.03 10.26
N ALA A 34 -5.44 -10.07 9.69
CA ALA A 34 -5.77 -11.46 9.99
C ALA A 34 -5.47 -11.83 11.45
N THR A 35 -4.48 -11.20 12.08
CA THR A 35 -4.16 -11.37 13.51
C THR A 35 -4.93 -10.40 14.43
N GLY A 36 -5.80 -9.55 13.88
CA GLY A 36 -6.53 -8.53 14.64
C GLY A 36 -5.67 -7.37 15.13
N GLY A 37 -4.47 -7.19 14.56
CA GLY A 37 -3.52 -6.16 14.94
C GLY A 37 -3.83 -4.77 14.40
N SER A 38 -3.01 -3.82 14.84
CA SER A 38 -2.99 -2.42 14.44
C SER A 38 -1.66 -2.06 13.79
N LEU A 39 -1.66 -1.00 12.99
CA LEU A 39 -0.45 -0.40 12.43
C LEU A 39 -0.39 1.08 12.77
N VAL A 40 0.81 1.56 13.06
CA VAL A 40 1.07 2.98 13.26
C VAL A 40 1.31 3.62 11.90
N VAL A 41 0.47 4.59 11.55
CA VAL A 41 0.55 5.32 10.28
C VAL A 41 0.66 6.82 10.54
N LYS A 42 1.39 7.52 9.66
CA LYS A 42 1.41 8.98 9.63
C LYS A 42 0.50 9.46 8.50
N LYS A 43 -0.57 10.17 8.86
CA LYS A 43 -1.52 10.77 7.91
C LYS A 43 -1.70 12.24 8.25
N ASP A 44 -1.49 13.11 7.25
CA ASP A 44 -1.63 14.57 7.39
C ASP A 44 -0.77 15.16 8.54
N GLY A 45 0.44 14.62 8.71
CA GLY A 45 1.35 15.04 9.79
C GLY A 45 1.06 14.41 11.15
N VAL A 46 -0.10 13.78 11.34
CA VAL A 46 -0.52 13.15 12.59
C VAL A 46 -0.16 11.67 12.59
N ILE A 47 0.48 11.21 13.67
CA ILE A 47 0.76 9.79 13.90
C ILE A 47 -0.46 9.20 14.60
N LYS A 48 -1.02 8.12 14.05
CA LYS A 48 -2.17 7.42 14.62
C LYS A 48 -1.94 5.91 14.55
N GLU A 49 -2.38 5.22 15.58
CA GLU A 49 -2.54 3.77 15.55
C GLU A 49 -3.91 3.45 14.93
N VAL A 50 -3.92 2.63 13.88
CA VAL A 50 -5.11 2.30 13.11
C VAL A 50 -5.25 0.78 13.03
N PRO A 51 -6.43 0.21 13.33
CA PRO A 51 -6.67 -1.22 13.12
C PRO A 51 -6.40 -1.61 11.67
N ALA A 52 -5.61 -2.67 11.46
CA ALA A 52 -5.19 -3.06 10.11
C ALA A 52 -6.40 -3.42 9.21
N LYS A 53 -7.48 -3.93 9.80
CA LYS A 53 -8.75 -4.23 9.12
C LYS A 53 -9.44 -2.98 8.55
N GLU A 54 -9.38 -1.85 9.27
CA GLU A 54 -9.91 -0.57 8.80
C GLU A 54 -9.01 0.02 7.71
N LEU A 55 -7.69 -0.10 7.90
CA LEU A 55 -6.69 0.39 6.95
C LEU A 55 -6.80 -0.33 5.61
N LEU A 56 -7.08 -1.64 5.60
CA LEU A 56 -7.25 -2.43 4.39
C LEU A 56 -8.34 -1.87 3.46
N GLY A 57 -9.43 -1.34 4.03
CA GLY A 57 -10.52 -0.71 3.28
C GLY A 57 -10.11 0.58 2.55
N THR A 58 -8.99 1.19 2.94
CA THR A 58 -8.47 2.42 2.34
C THR A 58 -7.40 2.18 1.27
N LEU A 59 -6.89 0.94 1.15
CA LEU A 59 -5.85 0.60 0.18
C LEU A 59 -6.44 0.29 -1.20
N PRO A 60 -5.78 0.73 -2.29
CA PRO A 60 -6.20 0.38 -3.64
C PRO A 60 -6.14 -1.13 -3.83
N LYS A 61 -7.20 -1.73 -4.39
CA LYS A 61 -7.28 -3.17 -4.67
C LYS A 61 -6.10 -3.60 -5.55
N GLU A 62 -5.65 -4.84 -5.37
CA GLU A 62 -4.71 -5.43 -6.32
C GLU A 62 -5.37 -5.45 -7.71
N GLU A 63 -4.66 -4.88 -8.69
CA GLU A 63 -4.86 -5.14 -10.12
C GLU A 63 -4.15 -6.43 -10.52
#